data_AF-A0A3A6NSG6-F1
#
_entry.id   AF-A0A3A6NSG6-F1
#
_cell.length_a   1.000
_cell.length_b   1.000
_cell.length_c   1.000
_cell.angle_alpha   90.00
_cell.angle_beta   90.00
_cell.angle_gamma   90.00
#
_symmetry.space_group_name_H-M   'P 1'
#
loop_
_entity.id
_entity.type
_entity.pdbx_description
1 polymer ?
#
loop_
_entity_poly.entity_id
_entity_poly.type
_entity_poly.pdbx_seq_one_letter_code
_entity_poly.pdbx_strand_id
1 'polypeptide(L)'
;MTEGTGACGINCLACGLMRSGKCSPCGSGLEGQAHKKLAAQLRLLGGVCPILQCAVQRKLAYCSADCELYPCRHFLDGPYPFSRGYLEMQMRRRGAAGQGAAPAAPPTGKDGQKLH
;
A
#
# COMPACT_ATOMS: atom_id res chain seq x y z
N MET A 1 12.73 -18.38 -2.84
CA MET A 1 12.78 -17.67 -1.53
C MET A 1 11.90 -16.44 -1.68
N THR A 2 10.92 -16.23 -0.79
CA THR A 2 10.00 -15.08 -0.90
C THR A 2 10.74 -13.84 -0.45
N GLU A 3 11.41 -13.19 -1.41
CA GLU A 3 12.19 -11.98 -1.18
C GLU A 3 11.23 -10.88 -0.70
N GLY A 4 11.46 -10.43 0.53
CA GLY A 4 10.46 -9.70 1.31
C GLY A 4 10.48 -8.19 1.09
N THR A 5 11.37 -7.63 0.28
CA THR A 5 11.50 -6.17 0.16
C THR A 5 10.38 -5.61 -0.72
N GLY A 6 9.58 -4.72 -0.15
CA GLY A 6 8.56 -4.01 -0.91
C GLY A 6 9.18 -2.95 -1.82
N ALA A 7 8.45 -2.54 -2.85
CA ALA A 7 8.84 -1.42 -3.71
C ALA A 7 9.19 -0.12 -2.94
N CYS A 8 8.67 0.05 -1.72
CA CYS A 8 9.01 1.16 -0.83
C CYS A 8 10.37 1.04 -0.11
N GLY A 9 11.10 -0.06 -0.29
CA GLY A 9 12.37 -0.35 0.40
C GLY A 9 12.23 -1.01 1.77
N ILE A 10 11.02 -1.15 2.32
CA ILE A 10 10.82 -1.86 3.59
C ILE A 10 10.83 -3.37 3.35
N ASN A 11 11.67 -4.08 4.12
CA ASN A 11 11.58 -5.54 4.19
C ASN A 11 10.31 -5.98 4.94
N CYS A 12 9.37 -6.58 4.22
CA CYS A 12 8.11 -7.10 4.73
C CYS A 12 8.32 -8.18 5.80
N LEU A 13 9.40 -8.96 5.75
CA LEU A 13 9.71 -9.96 6.79
C LEU A 13 10.02 -9.30 8.14
N ALA A 14 10.57 -8.08 8.13
CA ALA A 14 10.76 -7.28 9.33
C ALA A 14 9.48 -6.55 9.77
N CYS A 15 8.47 -6.43 8.90
CA CYS A 15 7.25 -5.69 9.17
C CYS A 15 6.34 -6.41 10.19
N GLY A 16 6.00 -5.70 11.27
CA GLY A 16 5.15 -6.24 12.34
C GLY A 16 3.78 -6.75 11.86
N LEU A 17 3.17 -6.15 10.84
CA LEU A 17 1.88 -6.61 10.30
C LEU A 17 1.99 -7.94 9.59
N MET A 18 3.08 -8.17 8.87
CA MET A 18 3.31 -9.47 8.24
C MET A 18 3.54 -10.52 9.32
N ARG A 19 4.42 -10.22 10.28
CA ARG A 19 4.71 -11.13 11.40
C ARG A 19 3.47 -11.44 12.26
N SER A 20 2.52 -10.52 12.34
CA SER A 20 1.23 -10.73 13.02
C SER A 20 0.14 -11.34 12.12
N GLY A 21 0.47 -11.78 10.90
CA GLY A 21 -0.50 -12.39 9.96
C GLY A 21 -1.53 -11.45 9.35
N LYS A 22 -1.39 -10.12 9.53
CA LYS A 22 -2.34 -9.10 9.07
C LYS A 22 -2.00 -8.53 7.69
N CYS A 23 -0.88 -8.97 7.12
CA CYS A 23 -0.40 -8.53 5.82
C CYS A 23 0.46 -9.62 5.16
N SER A 24 0.45 -9.69 3.83
CA SER A 24 1.41 -10.46 3.02
C SER A 24 2.52 -9.58 2.41
N PRO A 25 3.68 -10.14 2.02
CA PRO A 25 4.71 -9.42 1.28
C PRO A 25 4.17 -8.79 -0.01
N CYS A 26 4.60 -7.57 -0.32
CA CYS A 26 4.27 -6.91 -1.59
C CYS A 26 5.29 -7.14 -2.70
N GLY A 27 6.57 -7.38 -2.38
CA GLY A 27 7.64 -7.55 -3.38
C GLY A 27 8.00 -6.25 -4.11
N SER A 28 8.93 -6.36 -5.05
CA SER A 28 9.32 -5.26 -5.94
C SER A 28 8.20 -4.90 -6.92
N GLY A 29 8.21 -3.68 -7.46
CA GLY A 29 7.19 -3.25 -8.43
C GLY A 29 7.24 -3.99 -9.78
N LEU A 30 8.29 -4.79 -10.03
CA LEU A 30 8.44 -5.59 -11.25
C LEU A 30 7.85 -7.01 -11.12
N GLU A 31 7.52 -7.44 -9.91
CA GLU A 31 7.11 -8.80 -9.65
C GLU A 31 5.59 -9.00 -9.78
N GLY A 32 5.19 -10.23 -10.15
CA GLY A 32 3.78 -10.64 -10.12
C GLY A 32 3.19 -10.60 -8.70
N GLN A 33 4.02 -10.70 -7.66
CA GLN A 33 3.62 -10.54 -6.26
C GLN A 33 3.00 -9.16 -6.00
N ALA A 34 3.56 -8.10 -6.59
CA ALA A 34 3.04 -6.74 -6.43
C ALA A 34 1.62 -6.59 -7.02
N HIS A 35 1.40 -7.18 -8.19
CA HIS A 35 0.08 -7.18 -8.85
C HIS A 35 -0.97 -7.92 -8.00
N LYS A 36 -0.62 -9.13 -7.51
CA LYS A 36 -1.48 -9.89 -6.60
C LYS A 36 -1.80 -9.10 -5.34
N LYS A 37 -0.81 -8.39 -4.80
CA LYS A 37 -0.99 -7.55 -3.61
C LYS A 37 -1.94 -6.38 -3.86
N LEU A 38 -1.77 -5.66 -4.96
CA LEU A 38 -2.65 -4.54 -5.34
C LEU A 38 -4.10 -5.00 -5.51
N ALA A 39 -4.32 -6.11 -6.23
CA ALA A 39 -5.64 -6.70 -6.39
C ALA A 39 -6.27 -7.09 -5.04
N ALA A 40 -5.49 -7.72 -4.16
CA ALA A 40 -5.95 -8.08 -2.82
C ALA A 40 -6.28 -6.86 -1.95
N GLN A 41 -5.45 -5.80 -2.02
CA GLN A 41 -5.68 -4.55 -1.29
C GLN A 41 -6.97 -3.87 -1.76
N LEU A 42 -7.18 -3.76 -3.08
CA LEU A 42 -8.39 -3.18 -3.62
C LEU A 42 -9.64 -3.95 -3.16
N ARG A 43 -9.62 -5.28 -3.26
CA ARG A 43 -10.73 -6.15 -2.86
C ARG A 43 -11.04 -6.07 -1.35
N LEU A 44 -10.01 -6.05 -0.50
CA LEU A 44 -10.17 -6.17 0.95
C LEU A 44 -10.28 -4.82 1.66
N LEU A 45 -9.72 -3.76 1.10
CA LEU A 45 -9.53 -2.47 1.78
C LEU A 45 -10.22 -1.31 1.06
N GLY A 46 -10.77 -1.52 -0.15
CA GLY A 46 -11.35 -0.45 -0.98
C GLY A 46 -10.30 0.52 -1.53
N GLY A 47 -9.01 0.22 -1.40
CA GLY A 47 -7.91 1.06 -1.85
C GLY A 47 -6.58 0.32 -1.85
N VAL A 48 -5.59 0.88 -2.54
CA VAL A 48 -4.26 0.26 -2.72
C VAL A 48 -3.15 1.09 -2.09
N CYS A 49 -1.98 0.47 -1.89
CA CYS A 49 -0.77 1.22 -1.52
C CYS A 49 -0.34 2.11 -2.70
N PRO A 50 -0.32 3.45 -2.53
CA PRO A 50 0.01 4.35 -3.63
C PRO A 50 1.46 4.21 -4.10
N ILE A 51 2.39 3.88 -3.21
CA ILE A 51 3.80 3.63 -3.57
C ILE A 51 3.90 2.38 -4.45
N LEU A 52 3.25 1.27 -4.04
CA LEU A 52 3.30 0.02 -4.79
C LEU A 52 2.63 0.17 -6.16
N GLN A 53 1.49 0.86 -6.22
CA GLN A 53 0.79 1.14 -7.48
C GLN A 53 1.66 1.97 -8.43
N CYS A 54 2.27 3.04 -7.92
CA CYS A 54 3.16 3.91 -8.70
C CYS A 54 4.38 3.14 -9.22
N ALA A 55 5.02 2.30 -8.38
CA ALA A 55 6.16 1.48 -8.78
C ALA A 55 5.79 0.47 -9.87
N VAL A 56 4.65 -0.21 -9.76
CA VAL A 56 4.14 -1.13 -10.79
C VAL A 56 3.88 -0.39 -12.10
N GLN A 57 3.18 0.74 -12.06
CA GLN A 57 2.83 1.52 -13.25
C GLN A 57 4.05 2.09 -13.97
N ARG A 58 5.05 2.54 -13.20
CA ARG A 58 6.30 3.10 -13.73
C ARG A 58 7.38 2.03 -14.00
N LYS A 59 7.08 0.75 -13.75
CA LYS A 59 8.00 -0.38 -13.92
C LYS A 59 9.31 -0.16 -13.16
N LEU A 60 9.21 0.14 -11.86
CA LEU A 60 10.34 0.34 -10.96
C LEU A 60 10.40 -0.83 -9.96
N ALA A 61 11.59 -1.38 -9.69
CA ALA A 61 11.71 -2.44 -8.68
C ALA A 61 11.58 -1.84 -7.28
N TYR A 62 12.42 -0.85 -6.96
CA TYR A 62 12.52 -0.19 -5.67
C TYR A 62 12.66 1.32 -5.82
N CYS A 63 11.83 2.11 -5.15
CA CYS A 63 11.81 3.56 -5.35
C CYS A 63 13.13 4.24 -5.00
N SER A 64 13.79 3.85 -3.90
CA SER A 64 15.03 4.48 -3.44
C SER A 64 16.25 4.15 -4.30
N ALA A 65 16.18 3.09 -5.11
CA ALA A 65 17.28 2.67 -5.98
C ALA A 65 17.05 3.08 -7.44
N ASP A 66 15.82 2.93 -7.93
CA ASP A 66 15.52 3.02 -9.37
C ASP A 66 14.77 4.28 -9.77
N CYS A 67 14.20 5.04 -8.83
CA CYS A 67 13.38 6.21 -9.17
C CYS A 67 14.19 7.50 -9.08
N GLU A 68 14.42 8.15 -10.22
CA GLU A 68 15.11 9.46 -10.29
C GLU A 68 14.39 10.58 -9.53
N LEU A 69 13.08 10.44 -9.30
CA LEU A 69 12.28 11.42 -8.55
C LEU A 69 12.29 11.16 -7.04
N TYR A 70 13.03 10.16 -6.57
CA TYR A 70 13.07 9.81 -5.16
C TYR A 70 13.92 10.82 -4.34
N PRO A 71 13.45 11.27 -3.16
CA PRO A 71 12.13 11.03 -2.56
C PRO A 71 11.05 11.93 -3.18
N CYS A 72 9.96 11.33 -3.67
CA CYS A 72 8.86 12.07 -4.28
C CYS A 72 7.70 12.30 -3.30
N ARG A 73 6.67 13.03 -3.74
CA ARG A 73 5.45 13.30 -2.94
C ARG A 73 4.81 12.06 -2.30
N HIS A 74 4.93 10.87 -2.89
CA HIS A 74 4.38 9.65 -2.27
C HIS A 74 5.09 9.26 -0.96
N PHE A 75 6.34 9.69 -0.77
CA PHE A 75 7.14 9.51 0.43
C PHE A 75 7.10 10.73 1.35
N LEU A 76 7.01 11.94 0.78
CA LEU A 76 6.98 13.20 1.53
C LEU A 76 5.59 13.52 2.10
N ASP A 77 4.57 13.47 1.24
CA ASP A 77 3.17 13.81 1.58
C ASP A 77 2.35 12.55 1.89
N GLY A 78 2.81 11.41 1.38
CA GLY A 78 2.04 10.17 1.39
C GLY A 78 2.16 9.41 2.71
N PRO A 79 1.24 8.47 2.97
CA PRO A 79 1.15 7.73 4.23
C PRO A 79 2.20 6.60 4.37
N TYR A 80 3.34 6.61 3.67
CA TYR A 80 4.37 5.56 3.72
C TYR A 80 5.76 6.16 3.42
N PRO A 81 6.91 5.57 3.86
CA PRO A 81 7.12 4.33 4.63
C PRO A 81 7.19 4.50 6.16
N PHE A 82 7.41 5.72 6.65
CA PHE A 82 7.36 6.06 8.09
C PHE A 82 6.60 7.35 8.38
N SER A 83 5.92 7.92 7.38
CA SER A 83 5.13 9.12 7.57
C SER A 83 3.97 8.87 8.55
N ARG A 84 3.33 9.95 9.00
CA ARG A 84 2.18 9.89 9.92
C ARG A 84 1.12 8.88 9.48
N GLY A 85 0.79 8.84 8.19
CA GLY A 85 -0.21 7.91 7.68
C GLY A 85 0.21 6.43 7.76
N TYR A 86 1.51 6.12 7.75
CA TYR A 86 2.02 4.75 7.93
C TYR A 86 1.82 4.32 9.37
N LEU A 87 2.22 5.19 10.30
CA LEU A 87 2.07 4.96 11.73
C LEU A 87 0.59 4.79 12.09
N GLU A 88 -0.30 5.61 11.52
CA GLU A 88 -1.75 5.48 11.70
C GLU A 88 -2.30 4.17 11.13
N MET A 89 -1.87 3.78 9.92
CA MET A 89 -2.21 2.46 9.38
C MET A 89 -1.72 1.33 10.30
N GLN A 90 -0.51 1.46 10.87
CA GLN A 90 0.05 0.47 11.79
C GLN A 90 -0.80 0.37 13.06
N MET A 91 -1.16 1.49 13.67
CA MET A 91 -2.03 1.53 14.84
C MET A 91 -3.36 0.81 14.57
N ARG A 92 -4.09 1.23 13.51
CA ARG A 92 -5.38 0.64 13.13
C ARG A 92 -5.28 -0.87 12.92
N ARG A 93 -4.31 -1.33 12.13
CA ARG A 93 -4.16 -2.75 11.82
C ARG A 93 -3.66 -3.55 13.02
N ARG A 94 -2.88 -2.96 13.93
CA ARG A 94 -2.47 -3.64 15.18
C ARG A 94 -3.58 -3.72 16.23
N GLY A 95 -4.74 -3.09 16.00
CA GLY A 95 -5.87 -3.07 16.93
C GLY A 95 -5.78 -1.96 17.97
N ALA A 96 -4.86 -1.01 17.80
CA ALA A 96 -4.84 0.23 18.56
C ALA A 96 -5.77 1.25 17.87
N ALA A 97 -6.44 2.09 18.66
CA ALA A 97 -7.14 3.25 18.11
C ALA A 97 -6.10 4.17 17.44
N GLY A 98 -6.00 4.11 16.11
CA GLY A 98 -5.16 5.04 15.37
C GLY A 98 -5.71 6.44 15.54
N GLN A 99 -4.84 7.43 15.77
CA GLN A 99 -5.24 8.84 15.95
C GLN A 99 -5.57 9.55 14.61
N GLY A 100 -5.65 8.80 13.52
CA GLY A 100 -5.94 9.31 12.18
C GLY A 100 -7.37 9.02 11.76
N ALA A 101 -7.98 9.93 11.00
CA ALA A 101 -9.31 9.75 10.43
C ALA A 101 -9.38 8.40 9.67
N ALA A 102 -10.51 7.69 9.80
CA ALA A 102 -10.77 6.53 8.96
C ALA A 102 -10.72 6.94 7.48
N PRO A 103 -10.22 6.09 6.57
CA PRO A 103 -10.35 6.37 5.15
C PRO A 103 -11.83 6.60 4.82
N ALA A 104 -12.12 7.60 3.98
CA ALA A 104 -13.47 7.87 3.52
C ALA A 104 -14.09 6.57 2.97
N ALA A 105 -15.35 6.32 3.33
CA ALA A 105 -16.07 5.15 2.84
C ALA A 105 -16.02 5.12 1.31
N PRO A 106 -15.89 3.94 0.68
CA PRO A 106 -15.99 3.83 -0.77
C PRO A 106 -17.33 4.43 -1.24
N PRO A 107 -17.36 5.15 -2.38
CA PRO A 107 -18.59 5.73 -2.87
C PRO A 107 -19.63 4.63 -3.06
N THR A 108 -20.76 4.75 -2.37
CA THR A 108 -21.89 3.83 -2.53
C THR A 108 -22.52 4.10 -3.89
N GLY A 109 -22.20 3.28 -4.88
CA GLY A 109 -22.88 3.29 -6.17
C GLY A 109 -24.35 2.92 -6.00
N LYS A 110 -25.23 3.92 -5.92
CA LYS A 110 -26.67 3.80 -6.10
C LYS A 110 -27.16 5.00 -6.88
N ASP A 111 -26.94 4.98 -8.19
CA ASP A 111 -27.80 5.69 -9.13
C ASP A 111 -28.20 4.71 -10.21
N GLY A 112 -29.32 4.04 -9.96
CA GLY A 112 -30.04 3.29 -10.97
C GLY A 112 -30.55 4.27 -12.01
N GLN A 113 -29.94 4.27 -13.19
CA GLN A 113 -30.51 4.91 -14.36
C GLN A 113 -31.39 3.88 -15.07
N LYS A 114 -32.71 4.05 -14.91
CA LYS A 114 -33.73 3.43 -15.77
C LYS A 114 -33.37 3.70 -17.23
N LEU A 115 -33.13 2.65 -18.01
CA LEU A 115 -33.20 2.72 -19.46
C LEU A 115 -34.66 2.48 -19.85
N HIS A 116 -35.30 3.51 -20.39
CA HIS A 116 -36.54 3.40 -21.17
C HIS A 116 -36.17 3.02 -22.60
#